data_AF-A0A132EX49-F1
#
_entry.id   AF-A0A132EX49-F1
#
_cell.length_a   1.000
_cell.length_b   1.000
_cell.length_c   1.000
_cell.angle_alpha   90.00
_cell.angle_beta   90.00
_cell.angle_gamma   90.00
#
_symmetry.space_group_name_H-M   'P 1'
#
loop_
_entity.id
_entity.type
_entity.pdbx_description
1 polymer ?
#
loop_
_entity_poly.entity_id
_entity_poly.type
_entity_poly.pdbx_seq_one_letter_code
_entity_poly.pdbx_strand_id
1 'polypeptide(L)'
;MNKPIAIAAARAAVPTGVARTARIALQAAALGALWMAVDWAVRQLGLPIPSGVIGLAVLLVLLFSGRVAPAWVKDGANWLLSDMLLFFVPAAVAAVQYGGLFREDGWRIALVMLAGTAFVMVAVAVAVDLAAKLERRLAVQRVYAERRRARA
;
A
#
# COMPACT_ATOMS: atom_id res chain seq x y z
N MET A 1 22.90 16.69 56.44
CA MET A 1 21.43 16.59 56.33
C MET A 1 21.09 16.02 54.95
N ASN A 2 20.22 15.02 54.94
CA ASN A 2 19.93 14.03 53.90
C ASN A 2 19.14 14.58 52.69
N LYS A 3 19.49 14.13 51.47
CA LYS A 3 18.58 13.44 50.51
C LYS A 3 19.26 13.21 49.14
N PRO A 4 19.70 11.97 48.82
CA PRO A 4 19.87 11.51 47.45
C PRO A 4 18.65 10.64 47.08
N ILE A 5 17.67 11.19 46.37
CA ILE A 5 16.56 10.40 45.83
C ILE A 5 15.89 11.16 44.68
N ALA A 6 15.59 10.42 43.60
CA ALA A 6 14.69 10.79 42.49
C ALA A 6 15.29 11.21 41.12
N ILE A 7 16.43 10.65 40.69
CA ILE A 7 16.74 10.55 39.24
C ILE A 7 16.60 9.12 38.71
N ALA A 8 15.98 8.22 39.49
CA ALA A 8 15.77 6.82 39.14
C ALA A 8 14.40 6.50 38.49
N ALA A 9 13.51 7.50 38.32
CA ALA A 9 12.10 7.26 37.98
C ALA A 9 11.64 7.85 36.63
N ALA A 10 12.55 8.04 35.67
CA ALA A 10 12.22 8.56 34.34
C ALA A 10 12.66 7.64 33.19
N ARG A 11 12.86 6.34 33.46
CA ARG A 11 12.82 5.32 32.40
C ARG A 11 11.37 4.89 32.23
N ALA A 12 10.61 5.74 31.54
CA ALA A 12 9.29 5.40 31.03
C ALA A 12 9.38 4.02 30.37
N ALA A 13 8.53 3.10 30.84
CA ALA A 13 8.51 1.71 30.44
C ALA A 13 8.51 1.57 28.91
N VAL A 14 9.67 1.23 28.36
CA VAL A 14 9.80 0.76 26.98
C VAL A 14 9.03 -0.56 26.96
N PRO A 15 7.93 -0.70 26.19
CA PRO A 15 7.20 -1.95 26.14
C PRO A 15 8.15 -3.04 25.63
N THR A 16 8.26 -4.10 26.42
CA THR A 16 9.13 -5.27 26.19
C THR A 16 8.87 -5.85 24.80
N GLY A 17 9.93 -6.31 24.11
CA GLY A 17 9.88 -6.77 22.72
C GLY A 17 8.77 -7.79 22.43
N VAL A 18 8.39 -8.60 23.43
CA VAL A 18 7.30 -9.59 23.38
C VAL A 18 5.92 -8.95 23.14
N ALA A 19 5.62 -7.82 23.79
CA ALA A 19 4.34 -7.14 23.58
C ALA A 19 4.25 -6.49 22.19
N ARG A 20 5.40 -6.13 21.60
CA ARG A 20 5.48 -5.60 20.24
C ARG A 20 5.29 -6.70 19.20
N THR A 21 5.97 -7.85 19.33
CA THR A 21 5.78 -8.99 18.42
C THR A 21 4.37 -9.57 18.50
N ALA A 22 3.76 -9.65 19.68
CA ALA A 22 2.37 -10.06 19.82
C ALA A 22 1.39 -9.14 19.09
N ARG A 23 1.62 -7.81 19.12
CA ARG A 23 0.83 -6.84 18.36
C ARG A 23 1.02 -6.98 16.86
N ILE A 24 2.25 -7.15 16.39
CA ILE A 24 2.56 -7.37 14.96
C ILE A 24 1.88 -8.65 14.45
N ALA A 25 1.97 -9.74 15.21
CA ALA A 25 1.31 -11.00 14.89
C ALA A 25 -0.22 -10.85 14.85
N LEU A 26 -0.80 -10.13 15.82
CA LEU A 26 -2.24 -9.84 15.83
C LEU A 26 -2.67 -8.99 14.62
N GLN A 27 -1.88 -7.98 14.25
CA GLN A 27 -2.15 -7.14 13.08
C GLN A 27 -2.04 -7.92 11.77
N ALA A 28 -1.03 -8.78 11.63
CA ALA A 28 -0.88 -9.67 10.49
C ALA A 28 -2.04 -10.69 10.41
N ALA A 29 -2.44 -11.27 11.53
CA ALA A 29 -3.59 -12.16 11.60
C ALA A 29 -4.90 -11.44 11.26
N ALA A 30 -5.07 -10.19 11.71
CA ALA A 30 -6.24 -9.37 11.36
C ALA A 30 -6.30 -9.07 9.85
N LEU A 31 -5.16 -8.76 9.22
CA LEU A 31 -5.06 -8.59 7.77
C LEU A 31 -5.39 -9.89 7.03
N GLY A 32 -4.88 -11.03 7.51
CA GLY A 32 -5.20 -12.35 6.96
C GLY A 32 -6.69 -12.70 7.08
N ALA A 33 -7.29 -12.43 8.24
CA ALA A 33 -8.73 -12.65 8.47
C ALA A 33 -9.60 -11.77 7.58
N LEU A 34 -9.22 -10.50 7.39
CA LEU A 34 -9.89 -9.61 6.45
C LEU A 34 -9.82 -10.16 5.02
N TRP A 35 -8.65 -10.62 4.59
CA TRP A 35 -8.48 -11.23 3.28
C TRP A 35 -9.34 -12.48 3.11
N MET A 36 -9.40 -13.37 4.12
CA MET A 36 -10.27 -14.56 4.09
C MET A 36 -11.75 -14.21 3.99
N ALA A 37 -12.21 -13.20 4.73
CA ALA A 37 -13.59 -12.74 4.67
C ALA A 37 -13.95 -12.20 3.27
N VAL A 38 -13.03 -11.43 2.67
CA VAL A 38 -13.19 -10.92 1.31
C VAL A 38 -13.14 -12.05 0.29
N ASP A 39 -12.22 -12.99 0.40
CA ASP A 39 -12.11 -14.15 -0.50
C ASP A 39 -13.38 -15.00 -0.47
N TRP A 40 -13.93 -15.24 0.73
CA TRP A 40 -15.21 -15.93 0.89
C TRP A 40 -16.34 -15.16 0.21
N ALA A 41 -16.43 -13.85 0.40
CA ALA A 41 -17.44 -13.02 -0.24
C ALA A 41 -17.30 -13.00 -1.78
N VAL A 42 -16.07 -12.88 -2.30
CA VAL A 42 -15.77 -12.88 -3.75
C VAL A 42 -16.16 -14.20 -4.40
N ARG A 43 -15.90 -15.34 -3.73
CA ARG A 43 -16.30 -16.67 -4.21
C ARG A 43 -17.81 -16.82 -4.27
N GLN A 44 -18.54 -16.31 -3.28
CA GLN A 44 -20.01 -16.36 -3.26
C GLN A 44 -20.63 -15.45 -4.34
N LEU A 45 -20.01 -14.30 -4.60
CA LEU A 45 -20.48 -13.33 -5.59
C LEU A 45 -19.99 -13.62 -7.02
N GLY A 46 -19.10 -14.60 -7.20
CA GLY A 46 -18.56 -15.00 -8.50
C GLY A 46 -17.78 -13.90 -9.22
N LEU A 47 -17.20 -12.94 -8.50
CA LEU A 47 -16.54 -11.79 -9.12
C LEU A 47 -15.19 -12.20 -9.74
N PRO A 48 -14.89 -11.80 -11.00
CA PRO A 48 -13.62 -12.14 -11.68
C PRO A 48 -12.44 -11.26 -11.22
N ILE A 49 -12.52 -10.70 -10.01
CA ILE A 49 -11.55 -9.74 -9.47
C ILE A 49 -10.74 -10.43 -8.37
N PRO A 50 -9.40 -10.28 -8.34
CA PRO A 50 -8.60 -10.83 -7.26
C PRO A 50 -9.05 -10.31 -5.89
N SER A 51 -9.25 -11.22 -4.94
CA SER A 51 -9.67 -10.91 -3.56
C SER A 51 -8.73 -9.91 -2.87
N GLY A 52 -7.45 -9.87 -3.26
CA GLY A 52 -6.50 -8.88 -2.75
C GLY A 52 -6.82 -7.43 -3.11
N VAL A 53 -7.31 -7.17 -4.34
CA VAL A 53 -7.70 -5.82 -4.77
C VAL A 53 -8.93 -5.33 -4.00
N ILE A 54 -9.91 -6.21 -3.82
CA ILE A 54 -11.11 -5.91 -3.03
C ILE A 54 -10.75 -5.73 -1.56
N GLY A 55 -9.87 -6.56 -1.01
CA GLY A 55 -9.39 -6.44 0.36
C GLY A 55 -8.69 -5.11 0.62
N LEU A 56 -7.88 -4.64 -0.33
CA LEU A 56 -7.27 -3.31 -0.28
C LEU A 56 -8.33 -2.20 -0.29
N ALA A 57 -9.34 -2.30 -1.16
CA ALA A 57 -10.42 -1.32 -1.23
C ALA A 57 -11.23 -1.25 0.07
N VAL A 58 -11.57 -2.42 0.66
CA VAL A 58 -12.27 -2.49 1.95
C VAL A 58 -11.42 -1.90 3.07
N LEU A 59 -10.13 -2.25 3.14
CA LEU A 59 -9.21 -1.69 4.13
C LEU A 59 -9.09 -0.18 3.99
N LEU A 60 -9.04 0.33 2.74
CA LEU A 60 -8.99 1.75 2.44
C LEU A 60 -10.26 2.47 2.93
N VAL A 61 -11.44 1.92 2.65
CA VAL A 61 -12.71 2.48 3.15
C VAL A 61 -12.75 2.48 4.68
N LEU A 62 -12.27 1.41 5.31
CA LEU A 62 -12.22 1.31 6.78
C LEU A 62 -11.26 2.34 7.40
N LEU A 63 -10.15 2.63 6.71
CA LEU A 63 -9.18 3.66 7.07
C LEU A 63 -9.77 5.07 6.93
N PHE A 64 -10.47 5.34 5.82
CA PHE A 64 -11.17 6.61 5.61
C PHE A 64 -12.33 6.83 6.58
N SER A 65 -13.00 5.76 7.03
CA SER A 65 -14.05 5.82 8.05
C SER A 65 -13.52 6.23 9.43
N GLY A 66 -12.20 6.36 9.62
CA GLY A 66 -11.57 6.82 10.86
C GLY A 66 -11.60 5.80 12.00
N ARG A 67 -12.13 4.60 11.76
CA ARG A 67 -12.24 3.52 12.76
C ARG A 67 -10.93 2.80 13.02
N VAL A 68 -9.99 2.84 12.08
CA VAL A 68 -8.69 2.19 12.18
C VAL A 68 -7.62 3.23 11.93
N ALA A 69 -6.71 3.44 12.90
CA ALA A 69 -5.58 4.33 12.69
C ALA A 69 -4.56 3.66 11.75
N PRO A 70 -3.98 4.38 10.76
CA PRO A 70 -2.96 3.82 9.88
C PRO A 70 -1.77 3.22 10.64
N ALA A 71 -1.43 3.83 11.78
CA ALA A 71 -0.38 3.36 12.69
C ALA A 71 -0.64 1.96 13.26
N TRP A 72 -1.90 1.52 13.34
CA TRP A 72 -2.26 0.22 13.89
C TRP A 72 -2.10 -0.92 12.89
N VAL A 73 -2.01 -0.65 11.59
CA VAL A 73 -1.80 -1.70 10.56
C VAL A 73 -0.36 -1.68 10.05
N LYS A 74 0.32 -0.54 10.19
CA LYS A 74 1.66 -0.30 9.63
C LYS A 74 2.71 -1.31 10.08
N ASP A 75 2.77 -1.66 11.37
CA ASP A 75 3.82 -2.54 11.88
C ASP A 75 3.64 -3.99 11.39
N GLY A 76 2.41 -4.51 11.42
CA GLY A 76 2.04 -5.82 10.87
C GLY A 76 2.23 -5.91 9.36
N ALA A 77 1.83 -4.88 8.61
CA ALA A 77 2.05 -4.82 7.17
C ALA A 77 3.55 -4.77 6.83
N ASN A 78 4.34 -3.96 7.54
CA ASN A 78 5.77 -3.84 7.28
C ASN A 78 6.52 -5.14 7.60
N TRP A 79 6.08 -5.89 8.61
CA TRP A 79 6.60 -7.23 8.89
C TRP A 79 6.31 -8.20 7.74
N LEU A 80 5.06 -8.29 7.28
CA LEU A 80 4.69 -9.15 6.15
C LEU A 80 5.42 -8.76 4.85
N LEU A 81 5.66 -7.46 4.65
CA LEU A 81 6.43 -6.94 3.53
C LEU A 81 7.93 -7.28 3.62
N SER A 82 8.48 -7.35 4.84
CA SER A 82 9.89 -7.72 5.05
C SER A 82 10.14 -9.18 4.64
N ASP A 83 9.15 -10.05 4.86
CA ASP A 83 9.19 -11.46 4.45
C ASP A 83 8.62 -11.70 3.03
N MET A 84 8.30 -10.66 2.25
CA MET A 84 7.85 -10.82 0.85
C MET A 84 8.84 -11.64 0.02
N LEU A 85 10.14 -11.53 0.30
CA LEU A 85 11.16 -12.31 -0.39
C LEU A 85 10.95 -13.82 -0.21
N LEU A 86 10.53 -14.26 0.98
CA LEU A 86 10.21 -15.66 1.26
C LEU A 86 9.04 -16.16 0.39
N PHE A 87 8.04 -15.32 0.13
CA PHE A 87 6.92 -15.65 -0.75
C PHE A 87 7.28 -15.61 -2.24
N PHE A 88 8.29 -14.82 -2.62
CA PHE A 88 8.78 -14.77 -4.01
C PHE A 88 9.61 -15.99 -4.41
N VAL A 89 10.32 -16.63 -3.47
CA VAL A 89 11.14 -17.80 -3.78
C VAL A 89 10.32 -18.95 -4.40
N PRO A 90 9.20 -19.41 -3.81
CA PRO A 90 8.36 -20.43 -4.43
C PRO A 90 7.80 -20.03 -5.80
N ALA A 91 7.38 -18.77 -5.94
CA ALA A 91 6.84 -18.25 -7.20
C ALA A 91 7.90 -18.24 -8.32
N ALA A 92 9.14 -17.83 -8.00
CA ALA A 92 10.26 -17.86 -8.93
C ALA A 92 10.64 -19.29 -9.34
N VAL A 93 10.68 -20.23 -8.39
CA VAL A 93 10.96 -21.64 -8.67
C VAL A 93 9.86 -22.27 -9.55
N ALA A 94 8.59 -21.92 -9.31
CA ALA A 94 7.49 -22.34 -10.18
C ALA A 94 7.66 -21.78 -11.60
N ALA A 95 8.03 -20.50 -11.74
CA ALA A 95 8.25 -19.88 -13.05
C ALA A 95 9.38 -20.54 -13.85
N VAL A 96 10.49 -20.91 -13.19
CA VAL A 96 11.64 -21.57 -13.84
C VAL A 96 11.29 -22.98 -14.34
N GLN A 97 10.36 -23.70 -13.70
CA GLN A 97 9.88 -25.00 -14.18
C GLN A 97 9.16 -24.91 -15.54
N TYR A 98 8.61 -23.74 -15.89
CA TYR A 98 8.06 -23.46 -17.22
C TYR A 98 9.14 -22.98 -18.22
N GLY A 99 10.42 -23.17 -17.92
CA GLY A 99 11.56 -22.66 -18.70
C GLY A 99 11.59 -23.10 -20.17
N GLY A 100 10.96 -24.22 -20.52
CA GLY A 100 10.77 -24.63 -21.92
C GLY A 100 9.99 -23.61 -22.75
N LEU A 101 8.92 -23.04 -22.18
CA LEU A 101 8.07 -22.03 -22.83
C LEU A 101 8.79 -20.67 -22.95
N PHE A 102 9.65 -20.34 -21.98
CA PHE A 102 10.46 -19.12 -22.01
C PHE A 102 11.53 -19.12 -23.13
N ARG A 103 12.02 -20.28 -23.57
CA ARG A 103 13.00 -20.34 -24.67
C ARG A 103 12.37 -20.05 -26.03
N GLU A 104 11.12 -20.44 -26.24
CA GLU A 104 10.41 -20.24 -27.51
C GLU A 104 9.64 -18.91 -27.55
N ASP A 105 8.93 -18.56 -26.48
CA ASP A 105 8.05 -17.38 -26.42
C ASP A 105 8.54 -16.27 -25.47
N GLY A 106 9.63 -16.47 -24.74
CA GLY A 106 10.12 -15.50 -23.74
C GLY A 106 10.46 -14.12 -24.34
N TRP A 107 10.92 -14.08 -25.59
CA TRP A 107 11.19 -12.82 -26.29
C TRP A 107 9.91 -12.01 -26.57
N ARG A 108 8.79 -12.68 -26.86
CA ARG A 108 7.48 -12.04 -27.06
C ARG A 108 6.95 -11.49 -25.75
N ILE A 109 7.06 -12.29 -24.68
CA ILE A 109 6.63 -11.87 -23.34
C ILE A 109 7.43 -10.66 -22.87
N ALA A 110 8.76 -10.69 -23.03
CA ALA A 110 9.63 -9.56 -22.67
C ALA A 110 9.29 -8.30 -23.45
N LEU A 111 9.08 -8.40 -24.76
CA LEU A 111 8.70 -7.26 -25.61
C LEU A 111 7.37 -6.68 -25.17
N VAL A 112 6.34 -7.51 -24.95
CA VAL A 112 5.02 -7.06 -24.50
C VAL A 112 5.07 -6.44 -23.10
N MET A 113 5.84 -7.01 -22.16
CA MET A 113 6.01 -6.44 -20.83
C MET A 113 6.69 -5.07 -20.88
N LEU A 114 7.78 -4.95 -21.63
CA LEU A 114 8.51 -3.69 -21.75
C LEU A 114 7.68 -2.63 -22.47
N ALA A 115 7.09 -2.98 -23.61
CA ALA A 115 6.23 -2.08 -24.38
C ALA A 115 4.99 -1.67 -23.58
N GLY A 116 4.34 -2.62 -22.90
CA GLY A 116 3.18 -2.36 -22.05
C GLY A 116 3.52 -1.45 -20.88
N THR A 117 4.64 -1.68 -20.21
CA THR A 117 5.11 -0.83 -19.10
C THR A 117 5.48 0.56 -19.58
N ALA A 118 6.20 0.68 -20.70
CA ALA A 118 6.52 1.96 -21.32
C ALA A 118 5.27 2.73 -21.73
N PHE A 119 4.29 2.05 -22.34
CA PHE A 119 3.02 2.63 -22.72
C PHE A 119 2.25 3.16 -21.50
N VAL A 120 2.15 2.36 -20.43
CA VAL A 120 1.50 2.79 -19.18
C VAL A 120 2.23 4.00 -18.58
N MET A 121 3.56 4.01 -18.54
CA MET A 121 4.34 5.15 -18.04
C MET A 121 4.07 6.43 -18.85
N VAL A 122 4.04 6.34 -20.19
CA VAL A 122 3.73 7.48 -21.07
C VAL A 122 2.30 7.94 -20.87
N ALA A 123 1.33 7.02 -20.80
CA ALA A 123 -0.07 7.35 -20.60
C ALA A 123 -0.29 8.07 -19.27
N VAL A 124 0.32 7.60 -18.18
CA VAL A 124 0.27 8.26 -16.87
C VAL A 124 0.94 9.62 -16.92
N ALA A 125 2.11 9.74 -17.57
CA ALA A 125 2.80 11.03 -17.71
C ALA A 125 1.95 12.06 -18.46
N VAL A 126 1.30 11.67 -19.56
CA VAL A 126 0.40 12.54 -20.33
C VAL A 126 -0.84 12.90 -19.51
N ALA A 127 -1.46 11.94 -18.82
CA ALA A 127 -2.63 12.18 -17.99
C ALA A 127 -2.31 13.19 -16.87
N VAL A 128 -1.16 13.04 -16.20
CA VAL A 128 -0.70 13.95 -15.15
C VAL A 128 -0.34 15.32 -15.72
N ASP A 129 0.33 15.40 -16.88
CA ASP A 129 0.66 16.69 -17.51
C ASP A 129 -0.61 17.46 -17.93
N LEU A 130 -1.63 16.76 -18.45
CA LEU A 130 -2.93 17.34 -18.76
C LEU A 130 -3.65 17.82 -17.48
N ALA A 131 -3.67 17.01 -16.42
CA ALA A 131 -4.25 17.38 -15.14
C ALA A 131 -3.55 18.62 -14.54
N ALA A 132 -2.21 18.65 -14.55
CA ALA A 132 -1.42 19.76 -14.06
C ALA A 132 -1.62 21.05 -14.88
N LYS A 133 -1.75 20.93 -16.21
CA LYS A 133 -2.09 22.07 -17.07
C LYS A 133 -3.48 22.63 -16.77
N LEU A 134 -4.46 21.76 -16.50
CA LEU A 134 -5.81 22.17 -16.11
C LEU A 134 -5.80 22.90 -14.76
N GLU A 135 -5.10 22.36 -13.77
CA GLU A 135 -4.94 23.00 -12.46
C GLU A 135 -4.26 24.37 -12.56
N ARG A 136 -3.20 24.51 -13.38
CA ARG A 136 -2.54 25.80 -13.62
C ARG A 136 -3.49 26.82 -14.24
N ARG A 137 -4.35 26.42 -15.18
CA ARG A 137 -5.37 27.32 -15.78
C ARG A 137 -6.39 27.78 -14.75
N LEU A 138 -6.86 26.88 -13.89
CA LEU A 138 -7.81 27.20 -12.82
C LEU A 138 -7.17 28.09 -11.74
N ALA A 139 -5.91 27.85 -11.39
CA ALA A 139 -5.17 28.67 -10.41
C ALA A 139 -4.97 30.11 -10.89
N VAL A 140 -4.63 30.31 -12.17
CA VAL A 140 -4.48 31.65 -12.76
C VAL A 140 -5.80 32.44 -12.73
N GLN A 141 -6.94 31.79 -13.03
CA GLN A 141 -8.25 32.44 -12.96
C GLN A 141 -8.65 32.83 -11.53
N ARG A 142 -8.32 32.00 -10.53
CA ARG A 142 -8.55 32.33 -9.12
C ARG A 142 -7.80 33.60 -8.70
N VAL A 143 -6.54 33.75 -9.13
CA VAL A 143 -5.73 34.94 -8.82
C VAL A 143 -6.31 36.22 -9.46
N TYR A 144 -6.81 36.15 -10.70
CA TYR A 144 -7.45 37.31 -11.33
C TYR A 144 -8.81 37.66 -10.69
N ALA A 145 -9.59 36.66 -10.27
CA ALA A 145 -10.85 36.87 -9.58
C ALA A 145 -10.65 37.54 -8.21
N GLU A 146 -9.62 37.16 -7.46
CA GLU A 146 -9.27 37.81 -6.19
C GLU A 146 -8.79 39.25 -6.37
N ARG A 147 -7.96 39.53 -7.38
CA ARG A 147 -7.51 40.90 -7.68
C ARG A 147 -8.65 41.83 -8.10
N ARG A 148 -9.70 41.30 -8.73
CA ARG A 148 -10.92 42.07 -9.05
C ARG A 148 -11.73 42.42 -7.80
N ARG A 149 -11.80 41.51 -6.83
CA ARG A 149 -12.48 41.73 -5.55
C ARG A 149 -11.72 42.68 -4.63
N ALA A 150 -10.39 42.69 -4.68
CA ALA A 150 -9.57 43.62 -3.91
C ALA A 150 -9.52 45.05 -4.49
N ARG A 151 -10.03 45.26 -5.71
CA ARG A 151 -10.09 46.56 -6.39
C ARG A 151 -11.51 47.15 -6.46
N ALA A 152 -12.51 46.44 -5.96
CA ALA A 152 -13.89 46.90 -5.81
C ALA A 152 -14.15 47.24 -4.35
#